data_AF-A0A9C8M1C8-F1
#
_entry.id   AF-A0A9C8M1C8-F1
#
_cell.length_a   1.000
_cell.length_b   1.000
_cell.length_c   1.000
_cell.angle_alpha   90.00
_cell.angle_beta   90.00
_cell.angle_gamma   90.00
#
_symmetry.space_group_name_H-M   'P 1'
#
loop_
_entity.id
_entity.type
_entity.pdbx_description
1 polymer ?
#
loop_
_entity_poly.entity_id
_entity_poly.type
_entity_poly.pdbx_seq_one_letter_code
_entity_poly.pdbx_strand_id
1 'polypeptide(L)'
;MRFFSTVMLLSLVIGAISCSGAGSPAVSPEISQELSPAREIHTGERQLWGLYDISIDPDTMEATVVPNRNGMFRINVTNFMNSNPALLGLQITDGTKFKTLGELTLNISLTHPLPTKPKLAGMDVHAIFMSNGSGTLKHDTAMKYPVEGTDAVLLNPDGWTRWYNAVEFTTPGMFGYSPGIMGNIPSPTATINGYKLYADGLGSTGNAGTWLTSNQGTRAIFTAGTTNQRRFILKFPMSAGKPVAKFQYAVVASWDKPSVDDPLPQDFPLTANIQEASHLRISASNSTLYYTPQLSGGDLVMSIDVFDWQG
;
A
#
# COMPACT_ATOMS: atom_id res chain seq x y z
N MET A 1 -47.12 20.26 -32.14
CA MET A 1 -45.95 19.45 -32.52
C MET A 1 -45.96 18.11 -31.78
N ARG A 2 -46.82 17.17 -32.21
CA ARG A 2 -47.02 15.84 -31.60
C ARG A 2 -46.80 14.71 -32.62
N PHE A 3 -45.77 14.85 -33.44
CA PHE A 3 -45.48 13.90 -34.54
C PHE A 3 -44.01 13.44 -34.61
N PHE A 4 -43.18 13.79 -33.61
CA PHE A 4 -41.75 13.44 -33.59
C PHE A 4 -41.37 12.38 -32.53
N SER A 5 -42.33 11.91 -31.73
CA SER A 5 -42.06 11.01 -30.59
C SER A 5 -42.34 9.53 -30.85
N THR A 6 -42.90 9.16 -32.01
CA THR A 6 -43.31 7.78 -32.34
C THR A 6 -42.34 7.04 -33.26
N VAL A 7 -41.31 7.70 -33.81
CA VAL A 7 -40.35 7.06 -34.74
C VAL A 7 -39.09 6.52 -34.03
N MET A 8 -38.78 6.99 -32.82
CA MET A 8 -37.56 6.58 -32.09
C MET A 8 -37.73 5.34 -31.19
N LEU A 9 -38.98 4.87 -31.00
CA LEU A 9 -39.29 3.69 -30.17
C LEU A 9 -39.38 2.38 -30.99
N LEU A 10 -39.36 2.46 -32.32
CA LEU A 10 -39.45 1.29 -33.22
C LEU A 10 -38.08 0.77 -33.67
N SER A 11 -37.00 1.51 -33.40
CA SER A 11 -35.61 1.15 -33.74
C SER A 11 -34.87 0.39 -32.63
N LEU A 12 -35.50 0.11 -31.48
CA LEU A 12 -34.87 -0.59 -30.35
C LEU A 12 -35.32 -2.06 -30.17
N VAL A 13 -36.17 -2.59 -31.06
CA VAL A 13 -36.77 -3.94 -30.93
C VAL A 13 -36.24 -4.95 -31.99
N ILE A 14 -35.32 -4.55 -32.87
CA ILE A 14 -34.78 -5.41 -33.94
C ILE A 14 -33.33 -5.92 -33.64
N GLY A 15 -32.79 -5.67 -32.45
CA GLY A 15 -31.41 -6.04 -32.09
C GLY A 15 -31.21 -7.37 -31.35
N ALA A 16 -32.25 -8.16 -31.09
CA ALA A 16 -32.19 -9.30 -30.16
C ALA A 16 -32.27 -10.70 -30.81
N ILE A 17 -31.81 -10.87 -32.05
CA ILE A 17 -31.71 -12.20 -32.68
C ILE A 17 -30.45 -12.27 -33.57
N SER A 18 -29.31 -12.69 -33.01
CA SER A 18 -28.23 -13.33 -33.78
C SER A 18 -27.11 -13.85 -32.87
N CYS A 19 -27.11 -15.17 -32.61
CA CYS A 19 -25.96 -16.06 -32.77
C CYS A 19 -26.34 -17.47 -32.30
N SER A 20 -26.94 -18.25 -33.19
CA SER A 20 -27.00 -19.71 -33.08
C SER A 20 -25.88 -20.29 -33.94
N GLY A 21 -24.80 -20.75 -33.30
CA GLY A 21 -23.72 -21.50 -33.93
C GLY A 21 -23.66 -22.90 -33.35
N ALA A 22 -24.35 -23.84 -34.00
CA ALA A 22 -24.23 -25.27 -33.76
C ALA A 22 -23.05 -25.81 -34.59
N GLY A 23 -22.07 -26.42 -33.93
CA GLY A 23 -20.96 -27.14 -34.54
C GLY A 23 -20.48 -28.23 -33.60
N SER A 24 -20.76 -29.47 -33.95
CA SER A 24 -20.44 -30.70 -33.22
C SER A 24 -18.93 -30.94 -33.06
N PRO A 25 -18.51 -31.84 -32.14
CA PRO A 25 -17.22 -31.78 -31.47
C PRO A 25 -16.10 -32.49 -32.22
N ALA A 26 -14.87 -32.01 -32.02
CA ALA A 26 -13.67 -32.76 -32.35
C ALA A 26 -13.54 -33.95 -31.38
N VAL A 27 -13.56 -35.15 -31.96
CA VAL A 27 -13.28 -36.42 -31.28
C VAL A 27 -11.82 -36.47 -30.81
N SER A 28 -11.62 -36.98 -29.60
CA SER A 28 -10.33 -37.40 -29.03
C SER A 28 -10.55 -38.74 -28.30
N PRO A 29 -9.54 -39.62 -28.24
CA PRO A 29 -9.75 -41.07 -28.20
C PRO A 29 -10.18 -41.59 -26.82
N GLU A 30 -10.96 -42.68 -26.87
CA GLU A 30 -11.30 -43.56 -25.74
C GLU A 30 -10.05 -44.06 -25.01
N ILE A 31 -9.98 -43.76 -23.72
CA ILE A 31 -9.15 -44.49 -22.76
C ILE A 31 -10.11 -45.14 -21.77
N SER A 32 -10.37 -46.42 -21.99
CA SER A 32 -11.01 -47.30 -21.02
C SER A 32 -10.02 -47.57 -19.89
N GLN A 33 -10.22 -46.97 -18.70
CA GLN A 33 -9.54 -47.42 -17.50
C GLN A 33 -10.47 -47.32 -16.28
N GLU A 34 -10.50 -48.42 -15.54
CA GLU A 34 -11.45 -48.79 -14.50
C GLU A 34 -11.57 -47.75 -13.36
N LEU A 35 -12.81 -47.50 -12.96
CA LEU A 35 -13.20 -46.69 -11.81
C LEU A 35 -12.77 -47.37 -10.50
N SER A 36 -11.82 -46.76 -9.80
CA SER A 36 -11.60 -46.91 -8.35
C SER A 36 -12.21 -45.69 -7.62
N PRO A 37 -12.63 -45.82 -6.34
CA PRO A 37 -13.62 -44.93 -5.74
C PRO A 37 -13.09 -43.50 -5.56
N ALA A 38 -14.05 -42.56 -5.59
CA ALA A 38 -13.87 -41.12 -5.44
C ALA A 38 -12.85 -40.79 -4.34
N ARG A 39 -11.67 -40.32 -4.78
CA ARG A 39 -10.82 -39.48 -3.94
C ARG A 39 -11.54 -38.15 -3.81
N GLU A 40 -11.91 -37.79 -2.59
CA GLU A 40 -12.20 -36.40 -2.27
C GLU A 40 -11.03 -35.56 -2.78
N ILE A 41 -11.31 -34.74 -3.78
CA ILE A 41 -10.42 -33.67 -4.18
C ILE A 41 -10.47 -32.69 -3.02
N HIS A 42 -9.52 -32.82 -2.08
CA HIS A 42 -9.11 -31.67 -1.31
C HIS A 42 -8.77 -30.60 -2.33
N THR A 43 -9.63 -29.58 -2.43
CA THR A 43 -9.32 -28.29 -3.01
C THR A 43 -8.21 -27.69 -2.17
N GLY A 44 -6.99 -28.19 -2.36
CA GLY A 44 -5.79 -27.52 -1.93
C GLY A 44 -5.78 -26.20 -2.68
N GLU A 45 -6.12 -25.13 -1.96
CA GLU A 45 -5.95 -23.76 -2.38
C GLU A 45 -4.49 -23.63 -2.84
N ARG A 46 -4.28 -23.70 -4.16
CA ARG A 46 -3.00 -23.33 -4.75
C ARG A 46 -2.90 -21.82 -4.59
N GLN A 47 -2.28 -21.37 -3.50
CA GLN A 47 -1.93 -19.97 -3.33
C GLN A 47 -0.86 -19.61 -4.37
N LEU A 48 -1.12 -18.55 -5.12
CA LEU A 48 -0.16 -17.97 -6.05
C LEU A 48 0.85 -17.15 -5.24
N TRP A 49 2.08 -17.65 -5.09
CA TRP A 49 3.12 -16.98 -4.28
C TRP A 49 3.72 -15.74 -4.97
N GLY A 50 3.43 -15.56 -6.25
CA GLY A 50 3.84 -14.41 -7.03
C GLY A 50 3.45 -14.60 -8.48
N LEU A 51 2.95 -13.54 -9.10
CA LEU A 51 2.83 -13.45 -10.55
C LEU A 51 4.02 -12.61 -11.02
N TYR A 52 4.76 -13.10 -12.01
CA TYR A 52 5.90 -12.40 -12.57
C TYR A 52 5.73 -12.35 -14.08
N ASP A 53 5.84 -11.16 -14.65
CA ASP A 53 6.05 -10.99 -16.08
C ASP A 53 7.55 -11.21 -16.33
N ILE A 54 7.88 -12.34 -16.94
CA ILE A 54 9.24 -12.69 -17.31
C ILE A 54 9.41 -12.37 -18.79
N SER A 55 10.27 -11.41 -19.10
CA SER A 55 10.69 -11.11 -20.47
C SER A 55 12.13 -11.53 -20.66
N ILE A 56 12.42 -12.32 -21.68
CA ILE A 56 13.78 -12.72 -22.05
C ILE A 56 14.12 -11.99 -23.34
N ASP A 57 15.18 -11.19 -23.32
CA ASP A 57 15.72 -10.56 -24.51
C ASP A 57 16.45 -11.64 -25.36
N PRO A 58 16.00 -11.90 -26.61
CA PRO A 58 16.56 -12.97 -27.43
C PRO A 58 17.98 -12.68 -27.96
N ASP A 59 18.41 -11.42 -27.99
CA ASP A 59 19.72 -11.04 -28.52
C ASP A 59 20.79 -11.07 -27.43
N THR A 60 20.42 -10.68 -26.21
CA THR A 60 21.34 -10.62 -25.06
C THR A 60 21.23 -11.86 -24.16
N MET A 61 20.15 -12.64 -24.29
CA MET A 61 19.78 -13.75 -23.41
C MET A 61 19.59 -13.34 -21.94
N GLU A 62 19.34 -12.05 -21.68
CA GLU A 62 19.05 -11.55 -20.33
C GLU A 62 17.56 -11.69 -20.01
N ALA A 63 17.26 -12.28 -18.84
CA ALA A 63 15.91 -12.41 -18.32
C ALA A 63 15.60 -11.25 -17.37
N THR A 64 14.60 -10.45 -17.71
CA THR A 64 14.02 -9.43 -16.81
C THR A 64 12.77 -10.01 -16.16
N VAL A 65 12.80 -10.13 -14.83
CA VAL A 65 11.66 -10.60 -14.03
C VAL A 65 10.99 -9.40 -13.37
N VAL A 66 9.79 -9.05 -13.84
CA VAL A 66 8.99 -7.97 -13.26
C VAL A 66 7.85 -8.59 -12.45
N PRO A 67 7.78 -8.43 -11.12
CA PRO A 67 6.64 -8.91 -10.36
C PRO A 67 5.36 -8.20 -10.85
N ASN A 68 4.41 -8.99 -11.34
CA ASN A 68 3.09 -8.54 -11.77
C ASN A 68 2.22 -8.32 -10.53
N ARG A 69 2.44 -7.14 -9.94
CA ARG A 69 1.80 -6.61 -8.74
C ARG A 69 0.29 -6.33 -8.91
N ASN A 70 -0.25 -6.42 -10.13
CA ASN A 70 -1.65 -6.11 -10.45
C ASN A 70 -2.65 -7.17 -9.97
N GLY A 71 -2.19 -8.40 -9.67
CA GLY A 71 -3.04 -9.45 -9.10
C GLY A 71 -3.51 -9.16 -7.67
N MET A 72 -2.94 -8.15 -7.02
CA MET A 72 -3.30 -7.74 -5.66
C MET A 72 -3.82 -6.30 -5.68
N PHE A 73 -5.06 -6.10 -5.25
CA PHE A 73 -5.72 -4.81 -5.33
C PHE A 73 -5.27 -3.90 -4.18
N ARG A 74 -4.11 -3.26 -4.37
CA ARG A 74 -3.70 -2.07 -3.62
C ARG A 74 -4.07 -0.85 -4.46
N ILE A 75 -4.66 0.15 -3.82
CA ILE A 75 -5.09 1.37 -4.51
C ILE A 75 -4.53 2.62 -3.84
N ASN A 76 -4.09 3.56 -4.67
CA ASN A 76 -3.81 4.92 -4.25
C ASN A 76 -5.14 5.66 -4.07
N VAL A 77 -5.49 5.95 -2.82
CA VAL A 77 -6.73 6.66 -2.47
C VAL A 77 -6.53 8.17 -2.35
N THR A 78 -5.33 8.68 -2.68
CA THR A 78 -5.02 10.13 -2.64
C THR A 78 -5.97 10.94 -3.50
N ASN A 79 -6.46 10.42 -4.61
CA ASN A 79 -7.44 11.11 -5.46
C ASN A 79 -8.80 11.31 -4.76
N PHE A 80 -9.24 10.35 -3.94
CA PHE A 80 -10.44 10.52 -3.12
C PHE A 80 -10.22 11.60 -2.05
N MET A 81 -9.06 11.59 -1.40
CA MET A 81 -8.71 12.59 -0.38
C MET A 81 -8.59 13.99 -0.98
N ASN A 82 -8.01 14.13 -2.17
CA ASN A 82 -7.88 15.39 -2.88
C ASN A 82 -9.24 15.98 -3.28
N SER A 83 -10.24 15.13 -3.58
CA SER A 83 -11.59 15.57 -3.91
C SER A 83 -12.35 16.17 -2.72
N ASN A 84 -11.96 15.80 -1.50
CA ASN A 84 -12.53 16.33 -0.28
C ASN A 84 -11.44 16.55 0.78
N PRO A 85 -10.76 17.71 0.76
CA PRO A 85 -9.68 18.03 1.70
C PRO A 85 -10.09 17.95 3.18
N ALA A 86 -11.39 18.02 3.51
CA ALA A 86 -11.88 17.88 4.88
C ALA A 86 -11.65 16.47 5.46
N LEU A 87 -11.37 15.48 4.60
CA LEU A 87 -11.01 14.12 5.03
C LEU A 87 -9.57 14.03 5.57
N LEU A 88 -8.74 15.05 5.35
CA LEU A 88 -7.37 15.14 5.83
C LEU A 88 -7.26 16.26 6.87
N GLY A 89 -7.19 15.88 8.14
CA GLY A 89 -6.97 16.80 9.26
C GLY A 89 -5.50 16.92 9.61
N LEU A 90 -5.00 18.16 9.74
CA LEU A 90 -3.65 18.45 10.23
C LEU A 90 -3.73 19.26 11.52
N GLN A 91 -3.08 18.76 12.58
CA GLN A 91 -2.98 19.46 13.87
C GLN A 91 -1.52 19.51 14.31
N ILE A 92 -0.92 20.70 14.32
CA ILE A 92 0.43 20.90 14.87
C ILE A 92 0.35 20.71 16.39
N THR A 93 1.10 19.75 16.92
CA THR A 93 1.16 19.48 18.37
C THR A 93 2.41 20.07 19.01
N ASP A 94 3.51 20.15 18.25
CA ASP A 94 4.74 20.82 18.69
C ASP A 94 5.49 21.40 17.47
N GLY A 95 5.67 22.72 17.47
CA GLY A 95 6.48 23.45 16.49
C GLY A 95 7.61 24.25 17.11
N THR A 96 7.93 24.03 18.39
CA THR A 96 8.92 24.82 19.15
C THR A 96 10.31 24.76 18.52
N LYS A 97 10.66 23.62 17.94
CA LYS A 97 11.94 23.37 17.26
C LYS A 97 11.91 23.58 15.74
N PHE A 98 10.79 24.01 15.17
CA PHE A 98 10.66 24.11 13.72
C PHE A 98 11.58 25.18 13.13
N LYS A 99 11.68 26.34 13.77
CA LYS A 99 12.52 27.45 13.28
C LYS A 99 14.01 27.22 13.48
N THR A 100 14.41 26.42 14.48
CA THR A 100 15.82 26.23 14.88
C THR A 100 16.40 24.94 14.31
N LEU A 101 15.60 23.87 14.32
CA LEU A 101 16.03 22.52 13.94
C LEU A 101 15.23 21.96 12.76
N GLY A 102 14.18 22.64 12.28
CA GLY A 102 13.30 22.10 11.24
C GLY A 102 12.44 20.92 11.71
N GLU A 103 12.33 20.68 13.01
CA GLU A 103 11.52 19.59 13.58
C GLU A 103 10.08 20.09 13.82
N LEU A 104 9.11 19.33 13.30
CA LEU A 104 7.68 19.61 13.42
C LEU A 104 6.95 18.33 13.81
N THR A 105 6.25 18.36 14.94
CA THR A 105 5.36 17.27 15.33
C THR A 105 3.91 17.67 15.04
N LEU A 106 3.21 16.82 14.31
CA LEU A 106 1.80 16.99 14.00
C LEU A 106 1.04 15.67 14.14
N ASN A 107 -0.24 15.79 14.46
CA ASN A 107 -1.19 14.72 14.32
C ASN A 107 -1.89 14.86 12.96
N ILE A 108 -1.89 13.79 12.17
CA ILE A 108 -2.59 13.67 10.90
C ILE A 108 -3.81 12.78 11.10
N SER A 109 -4.99 13.32 10.88
CA SER A 109 -6.25 12.58 10.87
C SER A 109 -6.64 12.23 9.44
N LEU A 110 -7.00 10.97 9.20
CA LEU A 110 -7.61 10.52 7.97
C LEU A 110 -9.05 10.10 8.28
N THR A 111 -9.99 10.61 7.51
CA THR A 111 -11.38 10.16 7.52
C THR A 111 -11.65 9.34 6.27
N HIS A 112 -12.21 8.14 6.44
CA HIS A 112 -12.53 7.28 5.31
C HIS A 112 -13.57 7.96 4.38
N PRO A 113 -13.32 8.05 3.06
CA PRO A 113 -14.07 8.93 2.15
C PRO A 113 -15.54 8.53 1.92
N LEU A 114 -15.89 7.27 2.19
CA LEU A 114 -17.19 6.69 1.85
C LEU A 114 -17.92 6.16 3.09
N PRO A 115 -18.56 7.02 3.91
CA PRO A 115 -19.16 6.62 5.19
C PRO A 115 -20.35 5.66 5.07
N THR A 116 -21.02 5.61 3.92
CA THR A 116 -22.21 4.78 3.69
C THR A 116 -21.91 3.50 2.91
N LYS A 117 -20.64 3.14 2.74
CA LYS A 117 -20.19 2.00 1.94
C LYS A 117 -19.25 1.10 2.77
N PRO A 118 -19.76 0.38 3.78
CA PRO A 118 -18.95 -0.47 4.66
C PRO A 118 -18.13 -1.53 3.90
N LYS A 119 -18.66 -2.07 2.80
CA LYS A 119 -17.91 -2.97 1.90
C LYS A 119 -16.65 -2.38 1.24
N LEU A 120 -16.44 -1.07 1.34
CA LEU A 120 -15.26 -0.37 0.81
C LEU A 120 -14.26 0.02 1.92
N ALA A 121 -14.39 -0.55 3.14
CA ALA A 121 -13.42 -0.38 4.21
C ALA A 121 -12.00 -0.75 3.72
N GLY A 122 -11.00 0.07 4.05
CA GLY A 122 -9.62 -0.17 3.65
C GLY A 122 -8.91 -1.13 4.60
N MET A 123 -8.08 -2.02 4.08
CA MET A 123 -7.14 -2.82 4.87
C MET A 123 -5.73 -2.24 4.74
N ASP A 124 -4.90 -2.40 5.78
CA ASP A 124 -3.48 -2.01 5.76
C ASP A 124 -3.25 -0.59 5.23
N VAL A 125 -4.02 0.36 5.78
CA VAL A 125 -4.01 1.72 5.27
C VAL A 125 -2.73 2.42 5.70
N HIS A 126 -1.96 2.87 4.73
CA HIS A 126 -0.68 3.52 4.96
C HIS A 126 -0.72 4.97 4.46
N ALA A 127 -0.39 5.90 5.34
CA ALA A 127 -0.06 7.26 4.97
C ALA A 127 1.45 7.37 4.78
N ILE A 128 1.88 7.56 3.55
CA ILE A 128 3.27 7.58 3.12
C ILE A 128 3.75 9.02 3.06
N PHE A 129 4.81 9.34 3.80
CA PHE A 129 5.48 10.63 3.71
C PHE A 129 6.57 10.57 2.64
N MET A 130 6.48 11.43 1.63
CA MET A 130 7.38 11.43 0.48
C MET A 130 8.20 12.72 0.42
N SER A 131 9.47 12.56 0.09
CA SER A 131 10.43 13.65 -0.06
C SER A 131 11.47 13.31 -1.12
N ASN A 132 12.48 14.17 -1.28
CA ASN A 132 13.62 13.80 -2.10
C ASN A 132 14.48 12.76 -1.38
N GLY A 133 15.15 11.91 -2.16
CA GLY A 133 16.12 10.94 -1.66
C GLY A 133 17.52 11.30 -2.13
N SER A 134 18.37 11.72 -1.20
CA SER A 134 19.80 11.98 -1.45
C SER A 134 20.67 10.77 -1.08
N GLY A 135 20.16 9.85 -0.25
CA GLY A 135 20.84 8.61 0.12
C GLY A 135 20.55 7.48 -0.86
N THR A 136 21.47 6.52 -0.97
CA THR A 136 21.31 5.30 -1.78
C THR A 136 21.67 4.08 -0.96
N LEU A 137 20.99 2.95 -1.19
CA LEU A 137 21.33 1.71 -0.49
C LEU A 137 22.70 1.20 -0.94
N LYS A 138 23.47 0.63 -0.01
CA LYS A 138 24.81 0.09 -0.28
C LYS A 138 24.82 -1.00 -1.36
N HIS A 139 23.76 -1.79 -1.42
CA HIS A 139 23.64 -2.95 -2.32
C HIS A 139 22.73 -2.69 -3.52
N ASP A 140 22.02 -1.56 -3.54
CA ASP A 140 21.16 -1.15 -4.65
C ASP A 140 21.15 0.37 -4.74
N THR A 141 22.01 0.92 -5.59
CA THR A 141 22.15 2.37 -5.75
C THR A 141 20.98 3.01 -6.49
N ALA A 142 20.11 2.22 -7.14
CA ALA A 142 18.88 2.72 -7.74
C ALA A 142 17.83 3.05 -6.67
N MET A 143 17.93 2.41 -5.49
CA MET A 143 17.06 2.71 -4.36
C MET A 143 17.51 3.97 -3.63
N LYS A 144 16.65 5.00 -3.64
CA LYS A 144 16.89 6.28 -2.99
C LYS A 144 16.03 6.43 -1.73
N TYR A 145 16.65 6.88 -0.65
CA TYR A 145 15.96 7.17 0.61
C TYR A 145 16.34 8.58 1.11
N PRO A 146 15.47 9.22 1.92
CA PRO A 146 15.73 10.57 2.41
C PRO A 146 16.79 10.55 3.53
N VAL A 147 17.75 11.47 3.46
CA VAL A 147 18.85 11.61 4.44
C VAL A 147 18.57 12.79 5.36
N GLU A 148 18.58 12.54 6.67
CA GLU A 148 18.38 13.61 7.66
C GLU A 148 19.42 14.73 7.49
N GLY A 149 18.94 15.98 7.48
CA GLY A 149 19.77 17.18 7.31
C GLY A 149 19.92 17.61 5.84
N THR A 150 19.74 16.72 4.88
CA THR A 150 19.73 17.04 3.44
C THR A 150 18.32 17.03 2.87
N ASP A 151 17.52 16.02 3.21
CA ASP A 151 16.15 15.83 2.77
C ASP A 151 15.16 15.98 3.93
N ALA A 152 13.87 16.10 3.61
CA ALA A 152 12.83 16.00 4.62
C ALA A 152 12.64 14.52 5.02
N VAL A 153 12.58 14.21 6.30
CA VAL A 153 12.44 12.84 6.81
C VAL A 153 11.28 12.72 7.80
N LEU A 154 10.66 11.54 7.84
CA LEU A 154 9.79 11.11 8.93
C LEU A 154 10.68 10.43 9.97
N LEU A 155 10.77 10.99 11.18
CA LEU A 155 11.66 10.52 12.24
C LEU A 155 11.09 9.32 13.01
N ASN A 156 9.78 9.10 12.94
CA ASN A 156 9.11 8.02 13.66
C ASN A 156 8.29 7.11 12.72
N PRO A 157 8.82 6.62 11.60
CA PRO A 157 8.03 5.78 10.69
C PRO A 157 7.57 4.51 11.40
N ASP A 158 6.35 4.04 11.10
CA ASP A 158 5.93 2.70 11.47
C ASP A 158 6.61 1.67 10.55
N GLY A 159 6.95 2.05 9.33
CA GLY A 159 7.77 1.24 8.43
C GLY A 159 8.18 2.01 7.18
N TRP A 160 8.77 1.29 6.22
CA TRP A 160 9.22 1.85 4.96
C TRP A 160 8.58 1.11 3.79
N THR A 161 8.26 1.84 2.73
CA THR A 161 7.61 1.28 1.54
C THR A 161 8.16 1.89 0.27
N ARG A 162 8.18 1.08 -0.78
CA ARG A 162 8.43 1.52 -2.16
C ARG A 162 7.15 1.89 -2.90
N TRP A 163 5.99 1.49 -2.39
CA TRP A 163 4.75 1.62 -3.12
C TRP A 163 4.36 3.09 -3.38
N TYR A 164 3.91 3.35 -4.60
CA TYR A 164 3.40 4.64 -5.07
C TYR A 164 4.39 5.81 -5.00
N ASN A 165 5.70 5.55 -4.98
CA ASN A 165 6.68 6.61 -5.17
C ASN A 165 6.59 7.18 -6.60
N ALA A 166 6.92 8.46 -6.76
CA ALA A 166 6.76 9.17 -8.03
C ALA A 166 7.72 8.71 -9.15
N VAL A 167 8.81 8.03 -8.80
CA VAL A 167 9.83 7.56 -9.75
C VAL A 167 9.39 6.27 -10.43
N GLU A 168 8.82 5.34 -9.67
CA GLU A 168 8.42 4.01 -10.18
C GLU A 168 6.96 3.97 -10.65
N PHE A 169 6.09 4.84 -10.11
CA PHE A 169 4.65 4.81 -10.39
C PHE A 169 4.21 6.00 -11.25
N THR A 170 4.80 6.15 -12.43
CA THR A 170 4.71 7.39 -13.24
C THR A 170 3.35 7.67 -13.87
N THR A 171 2.45 6.68 -13.92
CA THR A 171 1.12 6.83 -14.54
C THR A 171 0.10 7.27 -13.48
N PRO A 172 -0.43 8.50 -13.51
CA PRO A 172 -1.40 8.95 -12.52
C PRO A 172 -2.68 8.10 -12.52
N GLY A 173 -3.34 8.02 -11.37
CA GLY A 173 -4.55 7.22 -11.19
C GLY A 173 -4.48 6.31 -9.96
N MET A 174 -5.42 5.36 -9.89
CA MET A 174 -5.52 4.44 -8.75
C MET A 174 -4.34 3.47 -8.61
N PHE A 175 -3.65 3.18 -9.71
CA PHE A 175 -2.51 2.26 -9.76
C PHE A 175 -1.16 2.98 -9.88
N GLY A 176 -1.14 4.31 -9.80
CA GLY A 176 0.13 5.03 -9.78
C GLY A 176 0.13 6.25 -8.90
N TYR A 177 1.21 7.00 -8.98
CA TYR A 177 1.43 8.16 -8.14
C TYR A 177 0.58 9.33 -8.63
N SER A 178 -0.17 9.92 -7.71
CA SER A 178 -0.96 11.13 -7.93
C SER A 178 -0.55 12.13 -6.85
N PRO A 179 -0.05 13.33 -7.20
CA PRO A 179 0.35 14.33 -6.21
C PRO A 179 -0.81 14.69 -5.26
N GLY A 180 -0.54 14.70 -3.96
CA GLY A 180 -1.46 15.20 -2.95
C GLY A 180 -1.60 16.72 -3.02
N ILE A 181 -2.81 17.23 -2.79
CA ILE A 181 -3.13 18.68 -2.88
C ILE A 181 -2.40 19.52 -1.83
N MET A 182 -2.02 18.91 -0.69
CA MET A 182 -1.27 19.57 0.37
C MET A 182 0.25 19.40 0.23
N GLY A 183 0.71 18.64 -0.75
CA GLY A 183 2.13 18.53 -1.08
C GLY A 183 2.60 19.70 -1.93
N ASN A 184 3.90 20.00 -1.85
CA ASN A 184 4.51 21.13 -2.56
C ASN A 184 5.78 20.74 -3.35
N ILE A 185 6.04 19.44 -3.48
CA ILE A 185 6.96 18.88 -4.48
C ILE A 185 6.15 17.97 -5.43
N PRO A 186 6.12 18.26 -6.74
CA PRO A 186 5.33 17.46 -7.68
C PRO A 186 5.95 16.08 -7.91
N SER A 187 7.27 15.97 -7.84
CA SER A 187 8.02 14.76 -8.20
C SER A 187 9.11 14.47 -7.15
N PRO A 188 8.76 13.94 -5.96
CA PRO A 188 9.73 13.46 -4.98
C PRO A 188 10.65 12.41 -5.60
N THR A 189 11.95 12.47 -5.28
CA THR A 189 12.96 11.56 -5.87
C THR A 189 13.25 10.31 -5.03
N ALA A 190 12.76 10.22 -3.79
CA ALA A 190 12.93 9.03 -2.97
C ALA A 190 12.06 7.87 -3.48
N THR A 191 12.67 6.70 -3.68
CA THR A 191 11.94 5.46 -4.01
C THR A 191 11.53 4.70 -2.76
N ILE A 192 12.22 4.88 -1.63
CA ILE A 192 11.89 4.31 -0.33
C ILE A 192 11.40 5.42 0.60
N ASN A 193 10.18 5.29 1.09
CA ASN A 193 9.49 6.32 1.86
C ASN A 193 8.95 5.78 3.18
N GLY A 194 9.03 6.58 4.24
CA GLY A 194 8.50 6.22 5.54
C GLY A 194 6.98 6.34 5.57
N TYR A 195 6.29 5.43 6.27
CA TYR A 195 4.84 5.47 6.41
C TYR A 195 4.36 5.40 7.86
N LYS A 196 3.09 5.75 8.06
CA LYS A 196 2.30 5.45 9.25
C LYS A 196 1.15 4.53 8.92
N LEU A 197 0.95 3.49 9.74
CA LEU A 197 -0.20 2.59 9.64
C LEU A 197 -1.43 3.25 10.28
N TYR A 198 -2.57 3.14 9.61
CA TYR A 198 -3.88 3.57 10.08
C TYR A 198 -4.77 2.35 10.20
N ALA A 199 -5.35 2.16 11.38
CA ALA A 199 -6.29 1.10 11.66
C ALA A 199 -7.23 1.55 12.79
N ASP A 200 -8.44 1.01 12.82
CA ASP A 200 -9.41 1.33 13.86
C ASP A 200 -8.90 0.90 15.24
N GLY A 201 -8.92 1.82 16.20
CA GLY A 201 -8.38 1.60 17.55
C GLY A 201 -6.86 1.77 17.68
N LEU A 202 -6.12 2.00 16.59
CA LEU A 202 -4.71 2.39 16.66
C LEU A 202 -4.62 3.89 16.99
N GLY A 203 -4.43 4.20 18.29
CA GLY A 203 -4.35 5.58 18.78
C GLY A 203 -3.19 6.39 18.18
N SER A 204 -3.23 7.71 18.29
CA SER A 204 -2.31 8.61 17.56
C SER A 204 -0.83 8.44 17.88
N THR A 205 -0.49 8.02 19.09
CA THR A 205 0.89 7.71 19.52
C THR A 205 1.15 6.23 19.67
N GLY A 206 0.20 5.36 19.31
CA GLY A 206 0.32 3.92 19.47
C GLY A 206 1.48 3.35 18.64
N ASN A 207 2.20 2.38 19.20
CA ASN A 207 3.20 1.61 18.46
C ASN A 207 2.49 0.58 17.56
N ALA A 208 2.73 0.62 16.24
CA ALA A 208 2.06 -0.25 15.29
C ALA A 208 2.33 -1.73 15.56
N GLY A 209 3.58 -2.13 15.80
CA GLY A 209 3.92 -3.54 16.07
C GLY A 209 3.29 -4.09 17.35
N THR A 210 3.31 -3.34 18.45
CA THR A 210 2.60 -3.73 19.68
C THR A 210 1.10 -3.85 19.44
N TRP A 211 0.52 -2.88 18.70
CA TRP A 211 -0.91 -2.90 18.39
C TRP A 211 -1.28 -4.11 17.51
N LEU A 212 -0.52 -4.39 16.44
CA LEU A 212 -0.74 -5.55 15.56
C LEU A 212 -0.65 -6.86 16.34
N THR A 213 0.30 -6.97 17.27
CA THR A 213 0.44 -8.15 18.14
C THR A 213 -0.84 -8.41 18.95
N SER A 214 -1.43 -7.34 19.51
CA SER A 214 -2.60 -7.44 20.39
C SER A 214 -3.95 -7.43 19.66
N ASN A 215 -3.98 -7.07 18.37
CA ASN A 215 -5.22 -6.83 17.61
C ASN A 215 -5.25 -7.62 16.29
N GLN A 216 -4.67 -8.82 16.25
CA GLN A 216 -4.58 -9.62 15.02
C GLN A 216 -5.95 -9.85 14.35
N GLY A 217 -7.01 -10.07 15.15
CA GLY A 217 -8.36 -10.29 14.64
C GLY A 217 -8.98 -9.08 13.92
N THR A 218 -8.45 -7.87 14.09
CA THR A 218 -8.97 -6.67 13.41
C THR A 218 -8.40 -6.48 12.01
N ARG A 219 -7.32 -7.20 11.66
CA ARG A 219 -6.66 -7.19 10.34
C ARG A 219 -6.30 -5.78 9.83
N ALA A 220 -5.99 -4.87 10.76
CA ALA A 220 -5.71 -3.46 10.48
C ALA A 220 -6.78 -2.77 9.60
N ILE A 221 -8.05 -3.11 9.82
CA ILE A 221 -9.17 -2.50 9.10
C ILE A 221 -9.26 -0.99 9.39
N PHE A 222 -9.66 -0.23 8.37
CA PHE A 222 -10.07 1.16 8.44
C PHE A 222 -11.51 1.27 7.94
N THR A 223 -12.45 1.25 8.89
CA THR A 223 -13.88 1.17 8.62
C THR A 223 -14.42 2.39 7.89
N ALA A 224 -15.46 2.18 7.08
CA ALA A 224 -16.16 3.23 6.38
C ALA A 224 -16.63 4.35 7.32
N GLY A 225 -16.23 5.60 7.01
CA GLY A 225 -16.61 6.81 7.74
C GLY A 225 -15.85 7.06 9.05
N THR A 226 -15.00 6.13 9.51
CA THR A 226 -14.20 6.36 10.72
C THR A 226 -13.11 7.38 10.46
N THR A 227 -12.68 8.06 11.54
CA THR A 227 -11.55 8.97 11.51
C THR A 227 -10.46 8.44 12.43
N ASN A 228 -9.34 8.06 11.84
CA ASN A 228 -8.17 7.59 12.57
C ASN A 228 -7.09 8.67 12.53
N GLN A 229 -6.31 8.79 13.59
CA GLN A 229 -5.28 9.82 13.73
C GLN A 229 -3.94 9.17 14.06
N ARG A 230 -2.84 9.69 13.50
CA ARG A 230 -1.47 9.25 13.78
C ARG A 230 -0.53 10.45 13.95
N ARG A 231 0.47 10.32 14.83
CA ARG A 231 1.49 11.34 15.10
C ARG A 231 2.68 11.18 14.18
N PHE A 232 2.99 12.23 13.44
CA PHE A 232 4.16 12.36 12.59
C PHE A 232 5.15 13.30 13.26
N ILE A 233 6.41 12.86 13.37
CA ILE A 233 7.54 13.69 13.76
C ILE A 233 8.35 13.93 12.49
N LEU A 234 8.20 15.10 11.90
CA LEU A 234 8.87 15.46 10.66
C LEU A 234 10.13 16.29 10.96
N LYS A 235 11.15 16.12 10.13
CA LYS A 235 12.37 16.90 10.16
C LYS A 235 12.68 17.40 8.76
N PHE A 236 12.72 18.71 8.61
CA PHE A 236 13.02 19.37 7.35
C PHE A 236 14.47 19.87 7.32
N PRO A 237 15.12 19.87 6.13
CA PRO A 237 16.47 20.39 6.01
C PRO A 237 16.47 21.91 6.21
N MET A 238 17.58 22.41 6.76
CA MET A 238 17.76 23.84 7.03
C MET A 238 18.54 24.50 5.89
N SER A 239 18.03 25.60 5.35
CA SER A 239 18.72 26.44 4.36
C SER A 239 18.70 27.89 4.81
N ALA A 240 19.87 28.54 4.86
CA ALA A 240 20.02 29.91 5.32
C ALA A 240 19.32 30.18 6.68
N GLY A 241 19.44 29.23 7.62
CA GLY A 241 18.84 29.32 8.95
C GLY A 241 17.31 29.16 9.00
N LYS A 242 16.68 28.68 7.92
CA LYS A 242 15.23 28.46 7.84
C LYS A 242 14.91 27.02 7.40
N PRO A 243 13.85 26.39 7.92
CA PRO A 243 13.43 25.08 7.45
C PRO A 243 12.86 25.15 6.02
N VAL A 244 13.26 24.20 5.17
CA VAL A 244 12.71 24.02 3.83
C VAL A 244 11.63 22.95 3.89
N ALA A 245 10.40 23.37 4.19
CA ALA A 245 9.25 22.48 4.35
C ALA A 245 8.70 21.97 3.00
N LYS A 246 9.49 21.15 2.31
CA LYS A 246 9.15 20.56 1.01
C LYS A 246 8.86 19.06 1.15
N PHE A 247 7.65 18.64 0.77
CA PHE A 247 7.21 17.25 0.88
C PHE A 247 6.01 16.95 -0.02
N GLN A 248 5.71 15.67 -0.10
CA GLN A 248 4.51 15.12 -0.71
C GLN A 248 4.02 13.93 0.12
N TYR A 249 2.84 13.42 -0.20
CA TYR A 249 2.31 12.23 0.45
C TYR A 249 1.49 11.37 -0.51
N ALA A 250 1.27 10.13 -0.09
CA ALA A 250 0.22 9.29 -0.65
C ALA A 250 -0.52 8.56 0.48
N VAL A 251 -1.79 8.26 0.27
CA VAL A 251 -2.55 7.34 1.12
C VAL A 251 -2.89 6.12 0.29
N VAL A 252 -2.56 4.94 0.80
CA VAL A 252 -2.74 3.68 0.09
C VAL A 252 -3.49 2.70 0.97
N ALA A 253 -4.35 1.90 0.37
CA ALA A 253 -5.12 0.87 1.05
C ALA A 253 -5.08 -0.41 0.21
N SER A 254 -5.03 -1.55 0.89
CA SER A 254 -5.36 -2.84 0.31
C SER A 254 -6.86 -3.06 0.41
N TRP A 255 -7.45 -3.76 -0.55
CA TRP A 255 -8.87 -4.08 -0.53
C TRP A 255 -9.16 -5.30 -1.39
N ASP A 256 -10.17 -6.07 -1.01
CA ASP A 256 -10.80 -7.06 -1.89
C ASP A 256 -12.28 -7.13 -1.52
N LYS A 257 -13.09 -7.72 -2.40
CA LYS A 257 -14.53 -7.79 -2.20
C LYS A 257 -14.85 -8.67 -0.98
N PRO A 258 -15.59 -8.16 0.02
CA PRO A 258 -16.06 -8.97 1.14
C PRO A 258 -17.17 -9.93 0.72
N SER A 259 -17.42 -10.93 1.56
CA SER A 259 -18.49 -11.92 1.38
C SER A 259 -19.90 -11.40 1.70
N VAL A 260 -20.01 -10.31 2.49
CA VAL A 260 -21.27 -9.69 2.91
C VAL A 260 -21.27 -8.18 2.69
N ASP A 261 -22.44 -7.54 2.71
CA ASP A 261 -22.59 -6.11 2.42
C ASP A 261 -22.11 -5.18 3.56
N ASP A 262 -22.21 -5.64 4.82
CA ASP A 262 -21.73 -4.94 6.02
C ASP A 262 -20.66 -5.80 6.71
N PRO A 263 -19.43 -5.82 6.17
CA PRO A 263 -18.43 -6.80 6.57
C PRO A 263 -17.71 -6.42 7.85
N LEU A 264 -17.46 -7.43 8.67
CA LEU A 264 -16.44 -7.44 9.71
C LEU A 264 -15.07 -7.83 9.10
N PRO A 265 -13.94 -7.64 9.82
CA PRO A 265 -12.61 -7.97 9.29
C PRO A 265 -12.47 -9.40 8.74
N GLN A 266 -13.12 -10.38 9.36
CA GLN A 266 -13.09 -11.77 8.91
C GLN A 266 -13.91 -12.05 7.64
N ASP A 267 -14.81 -11.14 7.24
CA ASP A 267 -15.67 -11.33 6.07
C ASP A 267 -14.94 -10.95 4.76
N PHE A 268 -13.77 -10.31 4.86
CA PHE A 268 -12.86 -10.06 3.75
C PHE A 268 -11.94 -11.27 3.53
N PRO A 269 -11.60 -11.64 2.28
CA PRO A 269 -10.61 -12.68 2.04
C PRO A 269 -9.21 -12.24 2.49
N LEU A 270 -8.27 -13.17 2.72
CA LEU A 270 -6.87 -12.85 3.05
C LEU A 270 -6.17 -11.99 1.99
N THR A 271 -6.63 -12.08 0.75
CA THR A 271 -6.17 -11.25 -0.37
C THR A 271 -6.51 -9.76 -0.23
N ALA A 272 -7.45 -9.41 0.65
CA ALA A 272 -7.78 -8.02 0.96
C ALA A 272 -6.68 -7.31 1.76
N ASN A 273 -5.79 -8.06 2.43
CA ASN A 273 -4.62 -7.50 3.09
C ASN A 273 -3.45 -7.34 2.12
N ILE A 274 -2.47 -6.53 2.52
CA ILE A 274 -1.13 -6.55 1.92
C ILE A 274 -0.51 -7.96 2.04
N GLN A 275 0.21 -8.41 1.02
CA GLN A 275 0.89 -9.74 1.01
C GLN A 275 2.41 -9.62 1.04
N GLU A 276 2.87 -8.42 1.34
CA GLU A 276 4.19 -8.19 1.89
C GLU A 276 3.98 -7.92 3.38
N ALA A 277 5.01 -8.15 4.19
CA ALA A 277 4.94 -7.82 5.62
C ALA A 277 4.44 -6.38 5.84
N SER A 278 3.32 -6.24 6.55
CA SER A 278 2.67 -4.96 6.86
C SER A 278 3.51 -4.10 7.82
N HIS A 279 4.37 -4.76 8.60
CA HIS A 279 5.28 -4.12 9.54
C HIS A 279 6.48 -5.05 9.80
N LEU A 280 7.63 -4.44 10.06
CA LEU A 280 8.84 -5.14 10.50
C LEU A 280 9.34 -4.44 11.77
N ARG A 281 9.59 -5.21 12.81
CA ARG A 281 10.22 -4.70 14.04
C ARG A 281 11.56 -5.41 14.23
N ILE A 282 12.63 -4.64 14.17
CA ILE A 282 13.99 -5.13 14.39
C ILE A 282 14.49 -4.56 15.71
N SER A 283 14.93 -5.43 16.61
CA SER A 283 15.60 -5.07 17.85
C SER A 283 16.96 -5.73 17.93
N ALA A 284 17.99 -4.93 18.23
CA ALA A 284 19.32 -5.42 18.58
C ALA A 284 19.63 -5.21 20.08
N SER A 285 18.61 -5.07 20.92
CA SER A 285 18.78 -4.75 22.36
C SER A 285 19.55 -5.82 23.14
N ASN A 286 19.59 -7.05 22.63
CA ASN A 286 20.32 -8.17 23.22
C ASN A 286 21.73 -8.35 22.61
N SER A 287 22.11 -7.49 21.67
CA SER A 287 23.44 -7.48 21.06
C SER A 287 24.48 -6.98 22.06
N THR A 288 25.61 -7.67 22.13
CA THR A 288 26.79 -7.22 22.88
C THR A 288 27.87 -6.64 21.97
N LEU A 289 27.57 -6.52 20.66
CA LEU A 289 28.50 -5.98 19.66
C LEU A 289 28.99 -4.59 20.04
N TYR A 290 30.31 -4.41 20.07
CA TYR A 290 30.94 -3.11 20.31
C TYR A 290 32.12 -2.87 19.38
N TYR A 291 32.37 -1.60 19.10
CA TYR A 291 33.54 -1.15 18.34
C TYR A 291 34.14 0.09 18.99
N THR A 292 35.46 0.03 19.17
CA THR A 292 36.34 1.14 19.50
C THR A 292 37.53 1.09 18.54
N PRO A 293 38.29 2.18 18.36
CA PRO A 293 39.47 2.13 17.48
C PRO A 293 40.53 1.10 17.89
N GLN A 294 40.54 0.65 19.15
CA GLN A 294 41.53 -0.28 19.70
C GLN A 294 40.98 -1.70 19.91
N LEU A 295 39.66 -1.86 20.01
CA LEU A 295 39.02 -3.13 20.37
C LEU A 295 37.66 -3.24 19.69
N SER A 296 37.42 -4.40 19.10
CA SER A 296 36.12 -4.79 18.54
C SER A 296 35.78 -6.21 18.99
N GLY A 297 34.52 -6.47 19.27
CA GLY A 297 34.06 -7.81 19.66
C GLY A 297 32.59 -7.84 20.03
N GLY A 298 32.19 -8.91 20.71
CA GLY A 298 30.80 -9.17 21.10
C GLY A 298 29.99 -9.87 20.00
N ASP A 299 28.73 -10.13 20.32
CA ASP A 299 27.79 -10.86 19.47
C ASP A 299 26.68 -9.94 18.98
N LEU A 300 26.38 -10.01 17.68
CA LEU A 300 25.20 -9.38 17.13
C LEU A 300 24.00 -10.30 17.32
N VAL A 301 23.13 -9.96 18.26
CA VAL A 301 21.84 -10.63 18.46
C VAL A 301 20.73 -9.72 17.96
N MET A 302 20.03 -10.15 16.90
CA MET A 302 18.88 -9.46 16.33
C MET A 302 17.61 -10.26 16.58
N SER A 303 16.58 -9.60 17.12
CA SER A 303 15.20 -10.08 17.11
C SER A 303 14.48 -9.38 15.96
N ILE A 304 13.90 -10.16 15.05
CA ILE A 304 13.17 -9.66 13.90
C ILE A 304 11.75 -10.20 14.00
N ASP A 305 10.79 -9.31 14.23
CA ASP A 305 9.38 -9.64 14.16
C ASP A 305 8.84 -9.22 12.80
N VAL A 306 8.30 -10.18 12.07
CA VAL A 306 7.67 -9.99 10.76
C VAL A 306 6.16 -10.06 10.96
N PHE A 307 5.46 -8.99 10.61
CA PHE A 307 4.00 -8.94 10.72
C PHE A 307 3.38 -9.16 9.35
N ASP A 308 2.81 -10.34 9.17
CA ASP A 308 2.19 -10.77 7.93
C ASP A 308 0.81 -11.36 8.22
N TRP A 309 -0.12 -11.22 7.27
CA TRP A 309 -1.48 -11.72 7.43
C TRP A 309 -1.66 -13.12 6.85
N GLN A 310 -0.68 -13.63 6.09
CA GLN A 310 -0.79 -14.88 5.34
C GLN A 310 -0.18 -16.09 6.05
N GLY A 311 0.63 -15.90 7.10
CA GLY A 311 1.10 -16.98 8.00
C GLY A 311 2.60 -17.18 7.99
#